data_AF-A0A2V8VR67-F1
#
_entry.id   AF-A0A2V8VR67-F1
#
_cell.length_a   1.000
_cell.length_b   1.000
_cell.length_c   1.000
_cell.angle_alpha   90.00
_cell.angle_beta   90.00
_cell.angle_gamma   90.00
#
_symmetry.space_group_name_H-M   'P 1'
#
loop_
_entity.id
_entity.type
_entity.pdbx_description
1 polymer ?
#
loop_
_entity_poly.entity_id
_entity_poly.type
_entity_poly.pdbx_seq_one_letter_code
_entity_poly.pdbx_strand_id
1 'polypeptide(L)' 'MDHDDIPVALPIDGTLDLHAFLPREIGTLVPDYLAACRERGILQVRIVHGKGT' A
#
# COMPACT_ATOMS: atom_id res chain seq x y z
N MET A 1 11.04 9.58 24.79
CA MET A 1 10.44 10.18 23.59
C MET A 1 9.86 9.04 22.82
N ASP A 2 8.60 8.73 23.09
CA ASP A 2 7.84 7.64 22.49
C ASP A 2 7.74 7.95 20.99
N HIS A 3 8.48 7.17 20.19
CA HIS A 3 8.31 7.21 18.74
C HIS A 3 6.92 6.66 18.44
N ASP A 4 6.10 7.49 17.81
CA ASP A 4 4.74 7.19 17.37
C ASP A 4 4.80 6.12 16.26
N ASP A 5 5.09 4.87 16.61
CA ASP A 5 4.88 3.68 15.76
C ASP A 5 3.41 3.27 15.86
N ILE A 6 2.51 4.24 15.74
CA ILE A 6 1.08 3.97 15.70
C ILE A 6 0.77 3.69 14.22
N PRO A 7 0.29 2.49 13.86
CA PRO A 7 -0.09 2.20 12.49
C PRO A 7 -1.22 3.15 12.06
N VAL A 8 -0.89 4.13 11.22
CA VAL A 8 -1.86 5.03 10.63
C VAL A 8 -2.71 4.22 9.65
N ALA A 9 -4.01 4.14 9.93
CA ALA A 9 -4.97 3.54 9.02
C ALA A 9 -5.06 4.39 7.74
N LEU A 10 -4.33 3.99 6.70
CA LEU A 10 -4.41 4.63 5.40
C LEU A 10 -5.78 4.33 4.76
N PRO A 11 -6.49 5.34 4.24
CA PRO A 11 -7.70 5.10 3.49
C PRO A 11 -7.36 4.26 2.25
N ILE A 12 -7.95 3.07 2.14
CA ILE A 12 -7.81 2.21 0.95
C ILE A 12 -8.77 2.73 -0.12
N ASP A 13 -8.42 3.78 -0.83
CA ASP A 13 -9.22 4.37 -1.92
C ASP A 13 -9.00 3.68 -3.27
N GLY A 14 -8.14 2.67 -3.31
CA GLY A 14 -7.70 2.00 -4.53
C GLY A 14 -6.43 2.60 -5.11
N THR A 15 -5.76 3.55 -4.47
CA THR A 15 -4.43 4.04 -4.87
C THR A 15 -3.35 3.57 -3.90
N LEU A 16 -2.33 2.90 -4.41
CA LEU A 16 -1.14 2.49 -3.66
C LEU A 16 0.11 3.13 -4.26
N ASP A 17 0.73 4.05 -3.52
CA ASP A 17 2.02 4.65 -3.89
C ASP A 17 3.17 3.85 -3.27
N LEU A 18 3.99 3.22 -4.13
CA LEU A 18 5.11 2.39 -3.71
C LEU A 18 6.38 3.20 -3.38
N HIS A 19 6.44 4.50 -3.65
CA HIS A 19 7.63 5.32 -3.34
C HIS A 19 7.90 5.47 -1.85
N ALA A 20 6.87 5.28 -1.01
CA ALA A 20 6.99 5.34 0.44
C ALA A 20 7.51 4.03 1.07
N PHE A 21 7.66 2.96 0.28
CA PHE A 21 7.98 1.62 0.77
C PHE A 21 9.31 1.12 0.22
N LEU A 22 9.97 0.25 0.98
CA LEU A 22 11.23 -0.35 0.56
C LEU A 22 10.96 -1.48 -0.46
N PRO A 23 11.85 -1.72 -1.44
CA PRO A 23 11.66 -2.75 -2.46
C PRO A 23 11.34 -4.14 -1.91
N ARG A 24 11.93 -4.49 -0.77
CA ARG A 24 11.70 -5.79 -0.09
C ARG A 24 10.28 -5.94 0.48
N GLU A 25 9.60 -4.83 0.77
CA GLU A 25 8.27 -4.79 1.38
C GLU A 25 7.17 -4.86 0.32
N ILE A 26 7.46 -4.44 -0.92
CA ILE A 26 6.51 -4.40 -2.04
C ILE A 26 5.91 -5.79 -2.31
N GLY A 27 6.72 -6.85 -2.22
CA GLY A 27 6.29 -8.22 -2.53
C GLY A 27 5.17 -8.73 -1.63
N THR A 28 5.14 -8.32 -0.37
CA THR A 28 4.06 -8.66 0.59
C THR A 28 2.98 -7.59 0.61
N LEU A 29 3.35 -6.32 0.46
CA LEU A 29 2.43 -5.18 0.53
C LEU A 29 1.37 -5.19 -0.58
N VAL A 30 1.78 -5.47 -1.83
CA VAL A 30 0.86 -5.40 -2.97
C VAL A 30 -0.27 -6.43 -2.86
N PRO A 31 -0.01 -7.73 -2.61
CA PRO A 31 -1.07 -8.72 -2.38
C PRO A 31 -2.02 -8.34 -1.23
N ASP A 32 -1.47 -7.88 -0.10
CA ASP A 32 -2.26 -7.52 1.08
C ASP A 32 -3.17 -6.32 0.79
N TYR A 33 -2.65 -5.30 0.11
CA TYR A 33 -3.44 -4.14 -0.30
C TYR A 33 -4.56 -4.51 -1.28
N LEU A 34 -4.29 -5.41 -2.24
CA LEU A 34 -5.30 -5.89 -3.18
C LEU A 34 -6.39 -6.72 -2.48
N ALA A 35 -6.03 -7.54 -1.49
CA ALA A 35 -7.00 -8.27 -0.68
C ALA A 35 -7.93 -7.31 0.07
N ALA A 36 -7.35 -6.30 0.73
CA ALA A 36 -8.10 -5.29 1.46
C ALA A 36 -8.96 -4.42 0.52
N CYS A 37 -8.50 -4.10 -0.70
CA CYS A 37 -9.33 -3.45 -1.72
C CYS A 37 -10.55 -4.31 -2.07
N ARG A 38 -10.35 -5.62 -2.27
CA ARG A 38 -11.42 -6.56 -2.62
C ARG A 38 -12.47 -6.65 -1.53
N GLU A 39 -12.06 -6.70 -0.26
CA GLU A 39 -12.97 -6.70 0.89
C GLU A 39 -13.84 -5.43 0.97
N ARG A 40 -13.31 -4.31 0.47
CA ARG A 40 -14.02 -3.03 0.38
C ARG A 40 -14.82 -2.84 -0.91
N GLY A 41 -14.84 -3.82 -1.80
CA GLY A 41 -15.50 -3.73 -3.11
C GLY A 41 -14.77 -2.85 -4.13
N ILE A 42 -13.50 -2.52 -3.89
CA ILE A 42 -12.66 -1.74 -4.78
C ILE A 42 -12.01 -2.70 -5.76
N LEU A 43 -12.58 -2.80 -6.95
CA LEU A 43 -12.12 -3.71 -8.01
C LEU A 43 -11.15 -3.04 -8.99
N GLN A 44 -11.00 -1.72 -8.92
CA GLN A 44 -10.06 -0.95 -9.70
C GLN A 44 -9.00 -0.36 -8.77
N VAL A 45 -7.74 -0.73 -9.02
CA VAL A 45 -6.61 -0.30 -8.21
C VAL A 45 -5.56 0.37 -9.09
N ARG A 46 -4.99 1.47 -8.60
CA ARG A 46 -3.92 2.25 -9.21
C ARG A 46 -2.66 2.11 -8.36
N ILE A 47 -1.66 1.42 -8.91
CA ILE A 47 -0.34 1.31 -8.27
C ILE A 47 0.58 2.35 -8.90
N VAL A 48 1.10 3.26 -8.10
CA VAL A 48 2.05 4.30 -8.52
C VAL A 48 3.47 3.83 -8.17
N HIS A 49 4.30 3.70 -9.19
CA HIS A 49 5.70 3.32 -9.05
C HIS A 49 6.53 3.99 -10.16
N GLY A 50 7.77 4.34 -9.86
CA GLY A 50 8.73 4.83 -10.85
C GLY A 50 9.13 3.74 -11.85
N LYS A 51 9.91 4.09 -12.87
CA LYS A 51 10.58 3.07 -13.69
C LYS A 51 11.65 2.42 -12.82
N GLY A 52 11.35 1.27 -12.20
CA GLY A 52 12.31 0.49 -11.43
C GLY A 52 13.68 0.50 -12.13
N THR A 53 14.67 1.05 -11.44
CA THR A 53 16.04 1.16 -11.96
C THR A 53 16.86 0.01 -11.43
#